data_AF-A0A1W0WT81-F1
#
_entry.id   AF-A0A1W0WT81-F1
#
_cell.length_a   1.000
_cell.length_b   1.000
_cell.length_c   1.000
_cell.angle_alpha   90.00
_cell.angle_beta   90.00
_cell.angle_gamma   90.00
#
_symmetry.space_group_name_H-M   'P 1'
#
loop_
_entity.id
_entity.type
_entity.pdbx_description
1 polymer ?
#
loop_
_entity_poly.entity_id
_entity_poly.type
_entity_poly.pdbx_seq_one_letter_code
_entity_poly.pdbx_strand_id
1 'polypeptide(L)'
;MPRQKRPVMPGNDTAVGNDAAYKFPLKHKQLDNFVMNYLQQLLNTSCNTYLQHKGIQFYEGTKVVCLMHGLYYSATARMRYRMCKPDTMYKRGEDVPVERQVLSYVVNLDHWPRMKKYDYEVPENELIGCETDSPVAVVGMLTAYLWNSWKRAELGDIPDKDMGPGVWLLDDEEYEDLQRIWRKQSRENISFVEFVSRTYAERTGAP
;
A
#
# COMPACT_ATOMS: atom_id res chain seq x y z
N MET A 1 -55.21 -1.17 -37.48
CA MET A 1 -55.25 -0.31 -36.27
C MET A 1 -53.82 0.00 -35.85
N PRO A 2 -53.43 1.29 -35.74
CA PRO A 2 -52.07 1.69 -35.41
C PRO A 2 -51.77 1.49 -33.92
N ARG A 3 -50.58 0.92 -33.63
CA ARG A 3 -50.07 0.69 -32.27
C ARG A 3 -49.82 2.02 -31.57
N GLN A 4 -50.45 2.21 -30.41
CA GLN A 4 -50.24 3.35 -29.51
C GLN A 4 -48.76 3.41 -29.09
N LYS A 5 -48.16 4.60 -29.24
CA LYS A 5 -46.85 4.96 -28.72
C LYS A 5 -46.90 4.94 -27.19
N ARG A 6 -45.97 4.22 -26.54
CA ARG A 6 -45.80 4.32 -25.08
C ARG A 6 -45.23 5.70 -24.71
N PRO A 7 -45.58 6.25 -23.55
CA PRO A 7 -45.08 7.55 -23.11
C PRO A 7 -43.58 7.48 -22.79
N VAL A 8 -42.86 8.53 -23.20
CA VAL A 8 -41.51 8.83 -22.72
C VAL A 8 -41.64 9.33 -21.29
N MET A 9 -41.01 8.62 -20.34
CA MET A 9 -40.88 9.10 -18.96
C MET A 9 -39.69 10.08 -18.87
N PRO A 10 -39.78 11.13 -18.02
CA PRO A 10 -38.75 12.16 -17.92
C PRO A 10 -37.47 11.61 -17.30
N GLY A 11 -36.35 12.30 -17.58
CA GLY A 11 -35.02 11.93 -17.14
C GLY A 11 -34.90 11.76 -15.62
N ASN A 12 -34.10 10.77 -15.24
CA ASN A 12 -33.39 10.77 -13.97
C ASN A 12 -31.92 10.99 -14.28
N ASP A 13 -31.56 12.26 -14.42
CA ASP A 13 -30.23 12.74 -14.08
C ASP A 13 -30.03 12.54 -12.58
N THR A 14 -29.77 11.31 -12.17
CA THR A 14 -29.09 11.05 -10.90
C THR A 14 -27.61 10.96 -11.21
N ALA A 15 -27.02 12.12 -11.45
CA ALA A 15 -25.66 12.38 -11.03
C ALA A 15 -25.63 12.17 -9.51
N VAL A 16 -25.36 10.93 -9.10
CA VAL A 16 -24.97 10.66 -7.72
C VAL A 16 -23.60 11.28 -7.59
N GLY A 17 -23.56 12.46 -6.97
CA GLY A 17 -22.35 13.22 -6.75
C GLY A 17 -21.31 12.37 -6.02
N ASN A 18 -20.26 11.99 -6.73
CA ASN A 18 -18.99 11.53 -6.16
C ASN A 18 -18.17 12.72 -5.62
N ASP A 19 -18.85 13.75 -5.10
CA ASP A 19 -18.25 14.99 -4.60
C ASP A 19 -17.94 14.93 -3.09
N ALA A 20 -17.80 13.74 -2.53
CA ALA A 20 -16.92 13.55 -1.39
C ALA A 20 -15.49 13.40 -1.91
N ALA A 21 -14.94 14.50 -2.45
CA ALA A 21 -13.50 14.65 -2.52
C ALA A 21 -13.00 14.52 -1.09
N TYR A 22 -12.54 13.32 -0.72
CA TYR A 22 -11.94 13.05 0.58
C TYR A 22 -10.78 14.04 0.69
N LYS A 23 -10.98 15.13 1.43
CA LYS A 23 -9.96 16.15 1.63
C LYS A 23 -8.90 15.49 2.48
N PHE A 24 -7.89 14.95 1.80
CA PHE A 24 -6.82 14.23 2.44
C PHE A 24 -6.12 15.21 3.40
N PRO A 25 -6.20 15.00 4.72
CA PRO A 25 -5.79 16.02 5.70
C PRO A 25 -4.27 16.08 5.88
N LEU A 26 -3.52 15.14 5.29
CA LEU A 26 -2.06 15.08 5.35
C LEU A 26 -1.42 15.91 4.24
N LYS A 27 -0.42 16.73 4.59
CA LYS A 27 0.45 17.37 3.60
C LYS A 27 1.35 16.29 2.98
N HIS A 28 1.57 16.35 1.66
CA HIS A 28 2.42 15.43 0.88
C HIS A 28 3.73 15.05 1.56
N LYS A 29 4.50 16.05 2.02
CA LYS A 29 5.78 15.83 2.71
C LYS A 29 5.68 14.99 3.98
N GLN A 30 4.55 15.01 4.68
CA GLN A 30 4.34 14.24 5.91
C GLN A 30 4.27 12.76 5.59
N LEU A 31 3.47 12.41 4.59
CA LEU A 31 3.25 11.04 4.18
C LEU A 31 4.50 10.44 3.51
N ASP A 32 5.19 11.18 2.63
CA ASP A 32 6.45 10.72 2.04
C ASP A 32 7.48 10.32 3.08
N ASN A 33 7.72 11.21 4.05
CA ASN A 33 8.68 10.94 5.10
C ASN A 33 8.24 9.76 5.95
N PHE A 34 6.95 9.62 6.22
CA PHE A 34 6.43 8.48 6.97
C PHE A 34 6.65 7.16 6.23
N VAL A 35 6.31 7.11 4.94
CA VAL A 35 6.54 5.92 4.09
C VAL A 35 8.01 5.57 4.02
N MET A 36 8.89 6.54 3.77
CA MET A 36 10.35 6.28 3.73
C MET A 36 10.90 5.76 5.06
N ASN A 37 10.42 6.30 6.18
CA ASN A 37 10.80 5.83 7.51
C ASN A 37 10.30 4.41 7.78
N TYR A 38 9.08 4.10 7.36
CA TYR A 38 8.51 2.76 7.47
C TYR A 38 9.32 1.75 6.65
N LEU A 39 9.60 2.06 5.37
CA LEU A 39 10.42 1.21 4.51
C LEU A 39 11.83 1.01 5.08
N GLN A 40 12.43 2.02 5.69
CA GLN A 40 13.71 1.90 6.39
C GLN A 40 13.63 0.97 7.61
N GLN A 41 12.53 1.02 8.37
CA GLN A 41 12.30 0.12 9.50
C GLN A 41 12.11 -1.34 9.05
N LEU A 42 11.37 -1.55 7.97
CA LEU A 42 11.22 -2.87 7.36
C LEU A 42 12.55 -3.39 6.86
N LEU A 43 13.32 -2.58 6.13
CA LEU A 43 14.66 -2.91 5.66
C LEU A 43 15.56 -3.38 6.81
N ASN A 44 15.56 -2.65 7.93
CA ASN A 44 16.34 -3.03 9.11
C ASN A 44 15.86 -4.38 9.69
N THR A 45 14.55 -4.61 9.72
CA THR A 45 13.95 -5.87 10.20
C THR A 45 14.33 -7.05 9.30
N SER A 46 14.21 -6.89 7.98
CA SER A 46 14.58 -7.89 6.98
C SER A 46 16.06 -8.24 7.05
N CYS A 47 16.95 -7.24 7.08
CA CYS A 47 18.39 -7.46 7.22
C CYS A 47 18.72 -8.23 8.51
N ASN A 48 18.13 -7.83 9.65
CA ASN A 48 18.37 -8.51 10.93
C ASN A 48 17.88 -9.97 10.92
N THR A 49 16.68 -10.21 10.38
CA THR A 49 16.10 -11.56 10.26
C THR A 49 16.97 -12.46 9.38
N TYR A 50 17.48 -11.92 8.27
CA TYR A 50 18.39 -12.65 7.39
C TYR A 50 19.70 -13.00 8.09
N LEU A 51 20.33 -12.02 8.75
CA LEU A 51 21.62 -12.19 9.43
C LEU A 51 21.53 -13.19 10.60
N GLN A 52 20.43 -13.20 11.34
CA GLN A 52 20.28 -13.99 12.55
C GLN A 52 19.66 -15.37 12.31
N HIS A 53 18.69 -15.48 11.40
CA HIS A 53 17.81 -16.65 11.33
C HIS A 53 17.75 -17.33 9.95
N LYS A 54 18.25 -16.70 8.88
CA LYS A 54 18.04 -17.18 7.49
C LYS A 54 16.56 -17.53 7.20
N GLY A 55 15.64 -16.89 7.92
CA GLY A 55 14.21 -17.20 7.88
C GLY A 55 13.56 -16.71 6.60
N ILE A 56 12.50 -17.41 6.18
CA ILE A 56 11.59 -16.96 5.12
C ILE A 56 10.44 -16.24 5.82
N GLN A 57 10.20 -14.98 5.48
CA GLN A 57 9.08 -14.22 6.04
C GLN A 57 7.75 -14.59 5.37
N PHE A 58 7.73 -14.69 4.04
CA PHE A 58 6.52 -15.01 3.27
C PHE A 58 6.65 -16.35 2.55
N TYR A 59 5.65 -17.22 2.70
CA TYR A 59 5.60 -18.52 2.03
C TYR A 59 4.80 -18.44 0.73
N GLU A 60 4.90 -19.47 -0.12
CA GLU A 60 4.03 -19.56 -1.30
C GLU A 60 2.55 -19.51 -0.87
N GLY A 61 1.77 -18.66 -1.54
CA GLY A 61 0.36 -18.47 -1.24
C GLY A 61 0.08 -17.38 -0.20
N THR A 62 1.09 -16.83 0.47
CA THR A 62 0.88 -15.73 1.42
C THR A 62 0.32 -14.50 0.71
N LYS A 63 -0.78 -13.96 1.24
CA LYS A 63 -1.35 -12.69 0.79
C LYS A 63 -0.50 -11.54 1.30
N VAL A 64 -0.13 -10.65 0.39
CA VAL A 64 0.74 -9.52 0.65
C VAL A 64 0.25 -8.28 -0.09
N VAL A 65 0.64 -7.12 0.40
CA VAL A 65 0.56 -5.85 -0.30
C VAL A 65 1.99 -5.49 -0.74
N CYS A 66 2.18 -5.13 -2.01
CA CYS A 66 3.50 -4.85 -2.56
C CYS A 66 3.58 -3.45 -3.17
N LEU A 67 4.68 -2.74 -2.92
CA LEU A 67 4.96 -1.47 -3.57
C LEU A 67 5.52 -1.71 -4.96
N MET A 68 4.83 -1.25 -6.00
CA MET A 68 5.29 -1.31 -7.38
C MET A 68 4.95 -0.02 -8.11
N HIS A 69 5.89 0.51 -8.89
CA HIS A 69 5.68 1.73 -9.68
C HIS A 69 5.12 2.92 -8.87
N GLY A 70 5.45 3.00 -7.57
CA GLY A 70 4.99 4.07 -6.69
C GLY A 70 3.56 3.92 -6.17
N LEU A 71 2.93 2.75 -6.32
CA LEU A 71 1.63 2.42 -5.72
C LEU A 71 1.69 1.05 -5.05
N TYR A 72 0.84 0.84 -4.05
CA TYR A 72 0.69 -0.45 -3.39
C TYR A 72 -0.38 -1.30 -4.08
N TYR A 73 -0.12 -2.58 -4.29
CA TYR A 73 -1.03 -3.52 -4.94
C TYR A 73 -1.22 -4.78 -4.10
N SER A 74 -2.44 -5.33 -4.13
CA SER A 74 -2.71 -6.67 -3.58
C SER A 74 -1.98 -7.70 -4.43
N ALA A 75 -1.32 -8.64 -3.76
CA ALA A 75 -0.56 -9.68 -4.43
C ALA A 75 -0.52 -10.97 -3.59
N THR A 76 -0.04 -12.03 -4.23
CA THR A 76 0.22 -13.31 -3.60
C THR A 76 1.68 -13.69 -3.80
N ALA A 77 2.39 -13.97 -2.71
CA ALA A 77 3.76 -14.46 -2.75
C ALA A 77 3.82 -15.84 -3.40
N ARG A 78 4.77 -16.05 -4.31
CA ARG A 78 4.95 -17.31 -5.04
C ARG A 78 6.18 -18.04 -4.57
N MET A 79 7.33 -17.39 -4.66
CA MET A 79 8.57 -18.00 -4.20
C MET A 79 9.61 -16.97 -3.83
N ARG A 80 10.54 -17.40 -2.99
CA ARG A 80 11.79 -16.71 -2.74
C ARG A 80 12.66 -16.72 -4.00
N TYR A 81 13.30 -15.59 -4.30
CA TYR A 81 14.15 -15.48 -5.48
C TYR A 81 15.63 -15.29 -5.14
N ARG A 82 16.07 -14.08 -4.77
CA ARG A 82 17.49 -13.80 -4.51
C ARG A 82 17.69 -12.62 -3.56
N MET A 83 18.92 -12.37 -3.14
CA MET A 83 19.24 -11.09 -2.51
C MET A 83 19.26 -9.99 -3.57
N CYS A 84 18.65 -8.87 -3.25
CA CYS A 84 18.52 -7.72 -4.13
C CYS A 84 18.74 -6.42 -3.34
N LYS A 85 18.93 -5.36 -4.10
CA LYS A 85 18.96 -4.00 -3.60
C LYS A 85 17.57 -3.39 -3.82
N PRO A 86 16.89 -2.89 -2.77
CA PRO A 86 15.62 -2.18 -2.94
C PRO A 86 15.82 -0.86 -3.68
N ASP A 87 15.18 -0.72 -4.84
CA ASP A 87 15.25 0.50 -5.65
C ASP A 87 14.56 1.70 -4.97
N THR A 88 13.65 1.44 -4.03
CA THR A 88 12.99 2.49 -3.23
C THR A 88 13.90 3.15 -2.21
N MET A 89 14.93 2.44 -1.74
CA MET A 89 15.81 2.90 -0.65
C MET A 89 17.15 3.45 -1.13
N TYR A 90 17.61 3.00 -2.31
CA TYR A 90 18.95 3.28 -2.78
C TYR A 90 18.95 3.70 -4.24
N LYS A 91 19.89 4.56 -4.64
CA LYS A 91 19.92 5.10 -6.01
C LYS A 91 20.36 4.04 -7.01
N ARG A 92 19.78 4.01 -8.21
CA ARG A 92 20.22 3.10 -9.27
C ARG A 92 21.73 3.25 -9.54
N GLY A 93 22.46 2.14 -9.56
CA GLY A 93 23.92 2.11 -9.77
C GLY A 93 24.79 2.34 -8.54
N GLU A 94 24.22 2.70 -7.39
CA GLU A 94 24.94 2.74 -6.12
C GLU A 94 25.37 1.33 -5.68
N ASP A 95 26.62 1.15 -5.27
CA ASP A 95 27.10 -0.13 -4.74
C ASP A 95 26.60 -0.31 -3.31
N VAL A 96 25.86 -1.39 -3.06
CA VAL A 96 25.22 -1.66 -1.76
C VAL A 96 25.79 -2.95 -1.20
N PRO A 97 26.44 -2.91 -0.03
CA PRO A 97 27.08 -4.07 0.56
C PRO A 97 26.02 -5.13 0.91
N VAL A 98 26.41 -6.41 0.88
CA VAL A 98 25.49 -7.55 0.98
C VAL A 98 24.67 -7.52 2.28
N GLU A 99 25.22 -6.97 3.36
CA GLU A 99 24.56 -6.82 4.66
C GLU A 99 23.38 -5.85 4.63
N ARG A 100 23.32 -4.99 3.61
CA ARG A 100 22.24 -4.02 3.36
C ARG A 100 21.31 -4.41 2.21
N GLN A 101 21.60 -5.54 1.56
CA GLN A 101 20.70 -6.15 0.61
C GLN A 101 19.61 -6.91 1.36
N VAL A 102 18.46 -7.07 0.72
CA VAL A 102 17.33 -7.83 1.27
C VAL A 102 16.94 -8.95 0.36
N LEU A 103 16.19 -9.90 0.90
CA LEU A 103 15.62 -10.94 0.09
C LEU A 103 14.56 -10.36 -0.86
N SER A 104 14.45 -10.89 -2.07
CA SER A 104 13.34 -10.63 -2.98
C SER A 104 12.44 -11.84 -3.12
N TYR A 105 11.17 -11.55 -3.40
CA TYR A 105 10.15 -12.54 -3.70
C TYR A 105 9.59 -12.30 -5.08
N VAL A 106 9.24 -13.40 -5.73
CA VAL A 106 8.34 -13.37 -6.86
C VAL A 106 6.91 -13.29 -6.34
N VAL A 107 6.16 -12.29 -6.81
CA VAL A 107 4.75 -12.10 -6.46
C VAL A 107 3.87 -12.10 -7.70
N ASN A 108 2.61 -12.52 -7.53
CA ASN A 108 1.56 -12.40 -8.52
C ASN A 108 0.58 -11.31 -8.08
N LEU A 109 0.38 -10.29 -8.90
CA LEU A 109 -0.61 -9.24 -8.62
C LEU A 109 -2.03 -9.80 -8.72
N ASP A 110 -2.80 -9.58 -7.66
CA ASP A 110 -4.20 -9.97 -7.65
C ASP A 110 -4.97 -9.11 -8.67
N HIS A 111 -6.00 -9.69 -9.30
CA HIS A 111 -6.88 -9.00 -10.26
C HIS A 111 -6.24 -8.52 -11.58
N TRP A 112 -5.01 -8.93 -11.91
CA TRP A 112 -4.47 -8.79 -13.27
C TRP A 112 -4.59 -10.11 -14.07
N PRO A 113 -5.77 -10.44 -14.63
CA PRO A 113 -6.02 -11.74 -15.27
C PRO A 113 -5.14 -12.00 -16.51
N ARG A 114 -4.58 -10.94 -17.12
CA ARG A 114 -3.67 -11.06 -18.28
C ARG A 114 -2.18 -11.15 -17.91
N MET A 115 -1.82 -11.03 -16.63
CA MET A 115 -0.43 -11.02 -16.16
C MET A 115 0.04 -12.28 -15.44
N LYS A 116 -0.66 -13.41 -15.56
CA LYS A 116 -0.11 -14.73 -15.13
C LYS A 116 1.29 -15.05 -15.71
N LYS A 117 1.75 -14.29 -16.70
CA LYS A 117 3.07 -14.40 -17.34
C LYS A 117 4.15 -13.48 -16.75
N TYR A 118 3.80 -12.55 -15.87
CA TYR A 118 4.71 -11.55 -15.31
C TYR A 118 4.70 -11.69 -13.79
N ASP A 119 5.47 -12.68 -13.36
CA ASP A 119 5.96 -12.80 -12.00
C ASP A 119 6.87 -11.58 -11.72
N TYR A 120 6.53 -10.78 -10.70
CA TYR A 120 7.30 -9.59 -10.34
C TYR A 120 8.27 -9.91 -9.22
N GLU A 121 9.55 -9.60 -9.42
CA GLU A 121 10.54 -9.59 -8.33
C GLU A 121 10.33 -8.33 -7.49
N VAL A 122 9.96 -8.49 -6.23
CA VAL A 122 9.76 -7.40 -5.27
C VAL A 122 10.65 -7.62 -4.04
N PRO A 123 11.41 -6.61 -3.58
CA PRO A 123 12.18 -6.67 -2.33
C PRO A 123 11.28 -6.91 -1.11
N GLU A 124 11.75 -7.70 -0.13
CA GLU A 124 10.99 -8.05 1.08
C GLU A 124 10.55 -6.82 1.89
N ASN A 125 11.37 -5.77 1.95
CA ASN A 125 11.03 -4.52 2.64
C ASN A 125 9.96 -3.69 1.91
N GLU A 126 9.60 -4.07 0.69
CA GLU A 126 8.52 -3.49 -0.12
C GLU A 126 7.26 -4.38 -0.10
N LEU A 127 7.29 -5.47 0.68
CA LEU A 127 6.17 -6.37 0.92
C LEU A 127 5.63 -6.18 2.33
N ILE A 128 4.31 -6.17 2.43
CA ILE A 128 3.57 -6.06 3.68
C ILE A 128 2.67 -7.29 3.75
N GLY A 129 2.80 -8.10 4.79
CA GLY A 129 1.87 -9.20 5.01
C GLY A 129 0.46 -8.70 5.33
N CYS A 130 -0.57 -9.45 4.94
CA CYS A 130 -1.97 -9.10 5.23
C CYS A 130 -2.46 -9.64 6.58
N GLU A 131 -1.56 -10.12 7.45
CA GLU A 131 -1.89 -10.58 8.79
C GLU A 131 -2.19 -9.42 9.75
N THR A 132 -3.17 -9.62 10.64
CA THR A 132 -3.65 -8.59 11.57
C THR A 132 -3.11 -8.73 12.99
N ASP A 133 -2.44 -9.85 13.30
CA ASP A 133 -1.78 -10.09 14.57
C ASP A 133 -0.39 -9.43 14.66
N SER A 134 0.24 -9.12 13.53
CA SER A 134 1.50 -8.39 13.44
C SER A 134 1.29 -6.87 13.45
N PRO A 135 1.80 -6.14 14.47
CA PRO A 135 1.71 -4.67 14.51
C PRO A 135 2.39 -4.00 13.32
N VAL A 136 3.48 -4.59 12.80
CA VAL A 136 4.23 -4.06 11.66
C VAL A 136 3.44 -4.20 10.36
N ALA A 137 2.72 -5.31 10.20
CA ALA A 137 1.85 -5.56 9.05
C ALA A 137 0.66 -4.59 9.05
N VAL A 138 0.00 -4.42 10.21
CA VAL A 138 -1.13 -3.50 10.36
C VAL A 138 -0.73 -2.05 10.08
N VAL A 139 0.40 -1.58 10.64
CA VAL A 139 0.94 -0.24 10.33
C VAL A 139 1.26 -0.13 8.83
N GLY A 140 1.83 -1.18 8.24
CA GLY A 140 2.10 -1.24 6.80
C GLY A 140 0.84 -1.08 5.96
N MET A 141 -0.21 -1.86 6.24
CA MET A 141 -1.46 -1.82 5.50
C MET A 141 -2.14 -0.45 5.59
N LEU A 142 -2.16 0.16 6.78
CA LEU A 142 -2.69 1.52 6.97
C LEU A 142 -1.84 2.56 6.22
N THR A 143 -0.52 2.39 6.20
CA THR A 143 0.40 3.25 5.45
C THR A 143 0.19 3.13 3.94
N ALA A 144 0.06 1.91 3.43
CA ALA A 144 -0.20 1.61 2.02
C ALA A 144 -1.53 2.22 1.56
N TYR A 145 -2.58 2.09 2.38
CA TYR A 145 -3.88 2.71 2.14
C TYR A 145 -3.77 4.23 2.05
N LEU A 146 -3.14 4.89 3.03
CA LEU A 146 -2.97 6.35 3.02
C LEU A 146 -2.15 6.80 1.82
N TRP A 147 -1.06 6.10 1.50
CA TRP A 147 -0.22 6.38 0.34
C TRP A 147 -1.01 6.33 -0.97
N ASN A 148 -1.73 5.24 -1.22
CA ASN A 148 -2.51 5.08 -2.44
C ASN A 148 -3.66 6.08 -2.52
N SER A 149 -4.35 6.33 -1.41
CA SER A 149 -5.44 7.31 -1.33
C SER A 149 -4.93 8.72 -1.67
N TRP A 150 -3.78 9.08 -1.13
CA TRP A 150 -3.13 10.35 -1.44
C TRP A 150 -2.63 10.43 -2.89
N LYS A 151 -1.94 9.40 -3.39
CA LYS A 151 -1.48 9.35 -4.78
C LYS A 151 -2.64 9.43 -5.77
N ARG A 152 -3.78 8.79 -5.47
CA ARG A 152 -5.00 8.91 -6.26
C ARG A 152 -5.51 10.36 -6.31
N ALA A 153 -5.47 11.07 -5.18
CA ALA A 153 -5.88 12.47 -5.10
C ALA A 153 -4.88 13.43 -5.79
N GLU A 154 -3.58 13.19 -5.68
CA GLU A 154 -2.53 13.99 -6.33
C GLU A 154 -2.56 13.83 -7.86
N LEU A 155 -2.82 12.61 -8.33
CA LEU A 155 -2.79 12.28 -9.74
C LEU A 155 -4.06 12.69 -10.49
N GLY A 156 -5.05 13.25 -9.78
CA GLY A 156 -6.17 14.07 -10.28
C GLY A 156 -7.21 13.34 -11.14
N ASP A 157 -6.78 12.54 -12.10
CA ASP A 157 -7.57 11.92 -13.15
C ASP A 157 -6.74 10.81 -13.81
N ILE A 158 -6.09 9.92 -13.04
CA ILE A 158 -5.67 8.64 -13.65
C ILE A 158 -6.95 7.81 -13.73
N PRO A 159 -7.54 7.63 -14.93
CA PRO A 159 -8.73 6.81 -15.04
C PRO A 159 -8.39 5.42 -14.49
N ASP A 160 -9.29 4.79 -13.73
CA ASP A 160 -9.03 3.53 -12.99
C ASP A 160 -8.33 2.44 -13.84
N LYS A 161 -8.47 2.51 -15.18
CA LYS A 161 -7.76 1.69 -16.17
C LYS A 161 -6.22 1.79 -16.13
N ASP A 162 -5.67 2.92 -15.71
CA ASP A 162 -4.24 3.27 -15.75
C ASP A 162 -3.58 3.11 -14.36
N MET A 163 -4.35 3.15 -13.27
CA MET A 163 -3.90 2.69 -11.96
C MET A 163 -3.68 1.17 -11.94
N GLY A 164 -4.34 0.46 -12.86
CA GLY A 164 -4.33 -0.99 -12.98
C GLY A 164 -5.26 -1.65 -11.95
N PRO A 165 -5.86 -2.81 -12.26
CA PRO A 165 -6.66 -3.54 -11.27
C PRO A 165 -5.81 -3.96 -10.05
N GLY A 166 -6.42 -4.15 -8.88
CA GLY A 166 -5.71 -4.65 -7.70
C GLY A 166 -4.85 -3.64 -6.94
N VAL A 167 -4.98 -2.33 -7.20
CA VAL A 167 -4.47 -1.30 -6.27
C VAL A 167 -5.04 -1.57 -4.88
N TRP A 168 -4.18 -1.52 -3.88
CA TRP A 168 -4.58 -1.71 -2.49
C TRP A 168 -5.34 -0.49 -1.99
N LEU A 169 -6.66 -0.59 -1.96
CA LEU A 169 -7.56 0.35 -1.31
C LEU A 169 -8.45 -0.46 -0.38
N LEU A 170 -8.62 0.06 0.83
CA LEU A 170 -9.54 -0.46 1.82
C LEU A 170 -10.86 0.27 1.65
N ASP A 171 -11.97 -0.41 1.86
CA ASP A 171 -13.22 0.29 2.12
C ASP A 171 -13.24 0.91 3.53
N ASP A 172 -14.30 1.68 3.83
CA ASP A 172 -14.42 2.39 5.10
C ASP A 172 -14.50 1.41 6.30
N GLU A 173 -15.13 0.25 6.13
CA GLU A 173 -15.28 -0.76 7.19
C GLU A 173 -13.94 -1.44 7.47
N GLU A 174 -13.24 -1.88 6.42
CA GLU A 174 -11.91 -2.49 6.49
C GLU A 174 -10.88 -1.53 7.10
N TYR A 175 -10.93 -0.25 6.74
CA TYR A 175 -10.04 0.78 7.29
C TYR A 175 -10.31 1.01 8.79
N GLU A 176 -11.57 1.12 9.22
CA GLU A 176 -11.91 1.31 10.63
C GLU A 176 -11.57 0.08 11.48
N ASP A 177 -11.71 -1.13 10.94
CA ASP A 177 -11.28 -2.35 11.63
C ASP A 177 -9.76 -2.43 11.79
N LEU A 178 -8.99 -2.13 10.74
CA LEU A 178 -7.53 -2.06 10.84
C LEU A 178 -7.07 -0.96 11.80
N GLN A 179 -7.72 0.20 11.80
CA GLN A 179 -7.43 1.26 12.78
C GLN A 179 -7.69 0.78 14.22
N ARG A 180 -8.78 0.04 14.46
CA ARG A 180 -9.10 -0.49 15.79
C ARG A 180 -8.05 -1.47 16.28
N ILE A 181 -7.59 -2.35 15.39
CA ILE A 181 -6.52 -3.32 15.67
C ILE A 181 -5.22 -2.57 15.99
N TRP A 182 -4.84 -1.60 15.15
CA TRP A 182 -3.67 -0.77 15.37
C TRP A 182 -3.72 -0.02 16.70
N ARG A 183 -4.83 0.66 17.04
CA ARG A 183 -5.00 1.38 18.31
C ARG A 183 -4.83 0.44 19.50
N LYS A 184 -5.37 -0.78 19.41
CA LYS A 184 -5.20 -1.80 20.45
C LYS A 184 -3.73 -2.23 20.60
N GLN A 185 -3.02 -2.44 19.50
CA GLN A 185 -1.62 -2.88 19.49
C GLN A 185 -0.64 -1.78 19.95
N SER A 186 -0.86 -0.54 19.50
CA SER A 186 -0.02 0.63 19.79
C SER A 186 -0.37 1.35 21.09
N ARG A 187 -1.58 1.12 21.62
CA ARG A 187 -2.20 1.87 22.73
C ARG A 187 -2.47 3.34 22.40
N GLU A 188 -2.49 3.70 21.13
CA GLU A 188 -2.89 5.03 20.67
C GLU A 188 -4.40 5.20 20.78
N ASN A 189 -4.85 6.41 21.11
CA ASN A 189 -6.27 6.79 21.18
C ASN A 189 -6.69 7.76 20.06
N ILE A 190 -5.78 8.04 19.13
CA ILE A 190 -5.97 8.95 18.00
C ILE A 190 -6.22 8.18 16.70
N SER A 191 -6.59 8.88 15.63
CA SER A 191 -6.64 8.28 14.30
C SER A 191 -5.24 7.99 13.76
N PHE A 192 -5.11 7.02 12.84
CA PHE A 192 -3.80 6.72 12.24
C PHE A 192 -3.25 7.93 11.46
N VAL A 193 -4.13 8.68 10.80
CA VAL A 193 -3.80 9.93 10.10
C VAL A 193 -3.24 10.99 11.06
N GLU A 194 -3.85 11.15 12.23
CA GLU A 194 -3.37 12.08 13.26
C GLU A 194 -2.01 11.64 13.81
N PHE A 195 -1.82 10.34 14.00
CA PHE A 195 -0.54 9.76 14.42
C PHE A 195 0.58 10.06 13.41
N VAL A 196 0.33 9.86 12.11
CA VAL A 196 1.29 10.20 11.04
C VAL A 196 1.62 11.70 11.07
N SER A 197 0.61 12.56 11.23
CA SER A 197 0.77 14.01 11.30
C SER A 197 1.67 14.43 12.47
N ARG A 198 1.41 13.88 13.66
CA ARG A 198 2.19 14.14 14.88
C ARG A 198 3.63 13.65 14.74
N THR A 199 3.83 12.43 14.24
CA THR A 199 5.16 11.86 14.02
C THR A 199 6.00 12.72 13.08
N TYR A 200 5.39 13.30 12.05
CA TYR A 200 6.08 14.24 11.18
C TYR A 200 6.45 15.55 11.88
N ALA A 201 5.50 16.16 12.61
CA ALA A 201 5.72 17.41 13.33
C ALA A 201 6.87 17.28 14.33
N GLU A 202 6.88 16.21 15.13
CA GLU A 202 7.94 15.91 16.11
C GLU A 202 9.32 15.77 15.45
N ARG A 203 9.41 15.14 14.27
CA ARG A 203 10.68 14.92 13.57
C ARG A 203 11.21 16.13 12.83
N THR A 204 10.33 16.99 12.35
CA THR A 204 10.71 18.14 11.51
C THR A 204 10.76 19.45 12.28
N GLY A 205 10.30 19.46 13.55
CA GLY A 205 10.08 20.69 14.29
C GLY A 205 9.01 21.59 13.66
N ALA A 206 8.24 21.04 12.72
CA ALA A 206 7.13 21.76 12.11
C ALA A 206 5.98 21.87 13.14
N PRO A 207 5.33 23.04 13.24
CA PRO A 207 4.18 23.22 14.12
C PRO A 207 2.99 22.37 13.71
#